data_AF-A0A5J4W1A4-F1
#
_entry.id   AF-A0A5J4W1A4-F1
#
_cell.length_a   1.000
_cell.length_b   1.000
_cell.length_c   1.000
_cell.angle_alpha   90.00
_cell.angle_beta   90.00
_cell.angle_gamma   90.00
#
_symmetry.space_group_name_H-M   'P 1'
#
loop_
_entity.id
_entity.type
_entity.pdbx_description
1 polymer ?
#
loop_
_entity_poly.entity_id
_entity_poly.type
_entity_poly.pdbx_seq_one_letter_code
_entity_poly.pdbx_strand_id
1 'polypeptide(L)'
;MTEAKKEIIEVSLTDIDRFRIQYFKQLKVGWLCDEALRYCPDSIKPGNFRLQIHKNCETIKQHRMKKTFRLYKIKEDKIAELEQYVEDDDNQVIINEIIEEQYNT
;
A
#
# COMPACT_ATOMS: atom_id res chain seq x y z
N MET A 1 14.16 -6.00 14.71
CA MET A 1 15.00 -5.15 13.83
C MET A 1 15.81 -4.20 14.70
N THR A 2 16.99 -3.72 14.27
CA THR A 2 17.69 -2.61 14.95
C THR A 2 17.23 -1.27 14.36
N GLU A 3 17.19 -0.21 15.16
CA GLU A 3 16.69 1.13 14.78
C GLU A 3 17.34 1.69 13.51
N ALA A 4 18.66 1.58 13.39
CA ALA A 4 19.39 1.98 12.19
C ALA A 4 19.03 1.18 10.93
N LYS A 5 18.51 -0.06 11.08
CA LYS A 5 18.00 -0.84 9.94
C LYS A 5 16.59 -0.40 9.54
N LYS A 6 15.80 0.16 10.47
CA LYS A 6 14.49 0.76 10.17
C LYS A 6 14.67 2.05 9.34
N GLU A 7 15.55 2.96 9.79
CA GLU A 7 15.82 4.24 9.11
C GLU A 7 16.37 4.07 7.66
N ILE A 8 17.30 3.14 7.44
CA ILE A 8 17.87 2.92 6.09
C ILE A 8 16.83 2.39 5.10
N ILE A 9 15.91 1.55 5.57
CA ILE A 9 14.82 1.02 4.74
C ILE A 9 13.82 2.13 4.43
N GLU A 10 13.47 2.95 5.42
CA GLU A 10 12.53 4.07 5.29
C GLU A 10 12.95 5.09 4.22
N VAL A 11 14.23 5.48 4.20
CA VAL A 11 14.79 6.41 3.19
C VAL A 11 14.78 5.78 1.77
N SER A 12 14.68 4.46 1.67
CA SER A 12 14.68 3.72 0.40
C SER A 12 13.28 3.36 -0.11
N LEU A 13 12.22 3.61 0.67
CA LEU A 13 10.85 3.27 0.27
C LEU A 13 10.36 4.24 -0.81
N THR A 14 9.91 3.69 -1.93
CA THR A 14 9.20 4.46 -2.94
C THR A 14 7.80 4.80 -2.46
N ASP A 15 7.17 5.82 -3.05
CA ASP A 15 5.78 6.18 -2.73
C ASP A 15 4.79 5.02 -2.89
N ILE A 16 5.06 4.09 -3.82
CA ILE A 16 4.23 2.89 -3.97
C ILE A 16 4.52 1.84 -2.89
N ASP A 17 5.73 1.78 -2.32
CA ASP A 17 6.01 0.96 -1.13
C ASP A 17 5.26 1.52 0.08
N ARG A 18 5.37 2.83 0.31
CA ARG A 18 4.67 3.54 1.40
C ARG A 18 3.16 3.31 1.33
N PHE A 19 2.57 3.47 0.14
CA PHE A 19 1.16 3.17 -0.12
C PHE A 19 0.79 1.73 0.28
N ARG A 20 1.59 0.74 -0.10
CA ARG A 20 1.31 -0.68 0.18
C ARG A 20 1.38 -1.00 1.66
N ILE A 21 2.32 -0.39 2.38
CA ILE A 21 2.48 -0.55 3.83
C ILE A 21 1.29 0.11 4.53
N GLN A 22 0.98 1.37 4.19
CA GLN A 22 -0.12 2.13 4.79
C GLN A 22 -1.47 1.42 4.64
N TYR A 23 -1.76 0.89 3.44
CA TYR A 23 -3.03 0.22 3.14
C TYR A 23 -2.90 -1.31 3.14
N PHE A 24 -1.91 -1.86 3.84
CA PHE A 24 -1.62 -3.29 3.84
C PHE A 24 -2.83 -4.14 4.23
N LYS A 25 -3.54 -3.76 5.30
CA LYS A 25 -4.70 -4.52 5.81
C LYS A 25 -5.80 -4.63 4.74
N GLN A 26 -6.10 -3.53 4.05
CA GLN A 26 -7.09 -3.46 2.98
C GLN A 26 -6.63 -4.29 1.77
N LEU A 27 -5.37 -4.14 1.36
CA LEU A 27 -4.80 -4.87 0.22
C LEU A 27 -4.63 -6.38 0.51
N LYS A 28 -4.43 -6.78 1.77
CA LYS A 28 -4.35 -8.20 2.17
C LYS A 28 -5.69 -8.91 1.98
N VAL A 29 -6.81 -8.26 2.36
CA VAL A 29 -8.16 -8.82 2.21
C VAL A 29 -8.76 -8.61 0.82
N GLY A 30 -8.22 -7.68 0.04
CA GLY A 30 -8.68 -7.31 -1.29
C GLY A 30 -9.43 -5.97 -1.27
N TRP A 31 -8.84 -4.94 -1.89
CA TRP A 31 -9.36 -3.58 -1.89
C TRP A 31 -9.86 -3.15 -3.27
N LEU A 32 -10.98 -2.45 -3.35
CA LEU A 32 -11.57 -1.99 -4.63
C LEU A 32 -10.57 -1.15 -5.41
N CYS A 33 -10.33 -1.51 -6.67
CA CYS A 33 -9.34 -0.83 -7.52
C CYS A 33 -9.65 0.67 -7.67
N ASP A 34 -10.92 1.02 -7.83
CA ASP A 34 -11.34 2.42 -7.98
C ASP A 34 -11.17 3.21 -6.69
N GLU A 35 -11.33 2.55 -5.53
CA GLU A 35 -11.12 3.17 -4.22
C GLU A 35 -9.62 3.36 -3.96
N ALA A 36 -8.81 2.32 -4.17
CA ALA A 36 -7.36 2.39 -4.03
C ALA A 36 -6.73 3.50 -4.90
N LEU A 37 -7.29 3.73 -6.10
CA LEU A 37 -6.81 4.78 -7.01
C LEU A 37 -7.05 6.20 -6.47
N ARG A 38 -8.05 6.41 -5.59
CA ARG A 38 -8.28 7.71 -4.95
C ARG A 38 -7.21 8.07 -3.93
N TYR A 39 -6.53 7.06 -3.40
CA TYR A 39 -5.41 7.21 -2.46
C TYR A 39 -4.06 7.06 -3.17
N CYS A 40 -4.04 7.11 -4.50
CA CYS A 40 -2.80 7.13 -5.27
C CYS A 40 -1.96 8.33 -4.82
N PRO A 41 -0.67 8.15 -4.48
CA PRO A 41 0.21 9.26 -4.14
C PRO A 41 0.26 10.29 -5.27
N ASP A 42 0.25 11.58 -4.93
CA ASP A 42 0.23 12.69 -5.91
C ASP A 42 1.45 12.70 -6.84
N SER A 43 2.58 12.16 -6.36
CA SER A 43 3.81 11.96 -7.12
C SER A 43 3.70 10.91 -8.23
N ILE A 44 2.67 10.05 -8.18
CA ILE A 44 2.47 8.95 -9.13
C ILE A 44 1.25 9.22 -10.01
N LYS A 45 1.47 9.27 -11.33
CA LYS A 45 0.35 9.33 -12.29
C LYS A 45 -0.53 8.08 -12.19
N PRO A 46 -1.87 8.18 -12.29
CA PRO A 46 -2.79 7.04 -12.19
C PRO A 46 -2.44 5.83 -13.09
N GLY A 47 -1.98 6.07 -14.31
CA GLY A 47 -1.52 5.00 -15.21
C GLY A 47 -0.28 4.27 -14.68
N ASN A 48 0.69 5.01 -14.13
CA ASN A 48 1.89 4.46 -13.53
C ASN A 48 1.58 3.74 -12.21
N PHE A 49 0.64 4.25 -11.42
CA PHE A 49 0.20 3.60 -10.19
C PHE A 49 -0.31 2.19 -10.47
N ARG A 50 -1.18 2.04 -11.48
CA ARG A 50 -1.68 0.73 -11.91
C ARG A 50 -0.51 -0.21 -12.25
N LEU A 51 0.44 0.24 -13.08
CA LEU A 51 1.59 -0.59 -13.44
C LEU A 51 2.45 -0.99 -12.24
N GLN A 52 2.69 -0.07 -11.31
CA GLN A 52 3.54 -0.32 -10.16
C GLN A 52 2.87 -1.20 -9.12
N ILE A 53 1.57 -0.99 -8.82
CA ILE A 53 0.84 -1.82 -7.85
C ILE A 53 0.73 -3.27 -8.33
N HIS A 54 0.61 -3.51 -9.64
CA HIS A 54 0.57 -4.84 -10.24
C HIS A 54 1.86 -5.67 -10.08
N LYS A 55 2.98 -5.04 -9.70
CA LYS A 55 4.21 -5.78 -9.37
C LYS A 55 3.99 -6.68 -8.14
N ASN A 56 3.29 -6.16 -7.13
CA ASN A 56 3.13 -6.81 -5.82
C ASN A 56 1.70 -7.22 -5.50
N CYS A 57 0.72 -6.66 -6.21
CA CYS A 57 -0.68 -7.05 -6.11
C CYS A 57 -1.15 -7.74 -7.39
N GLU A 58 -2.09 -8.66 -7.24
CA GLU A 58 -2.91 -9.20 -8.31
C GLU A 58 -4.26 -8.47 -8.38
N THR A 59 -4.95 -8.59 -9.53
CA THR A 59 -6.34 -8.14 -9.66
C THR A 59 -7.28 -9.31 -9.65
N ILE A 60 -8.14 -9.34 -8.63
CA ILE A 60 -9.20 -10.34 -8.47
C ILE A 60 -10.49 -9.73 -8.99
N LYS A 61 -11.27 -10.52 -9.74
CA LYS A 61 -12.64 -10.17 -10.10
C LYS A 61 -13.59 -10.81 -9.11
N GLN A 62 -14.47 -10.02 -8.52
CA GLN A 62 -15.50 -10.51 -7.61
C GLN A 62 -16.88 -10.16 -8.14
N HIS A 63 -17.78 -11.14 -8.16
CA HIS A 63 -19.17 -10.93 -8.54
C HIS A 63 -20.03 -10.84 -7.27
N ARG A 64 -20.73 -9.72 -7.10
CA ARG A 64 -21.75 -9.55 -6.04
C ARG A 64 -22.93 -8.76 -6.59
N MET A 65 -24.15 -9.15 -6.22
CA MET A 65 -25.39 -8.41 -6.57
C MET A 65 -25.50 -8.07 -8.07
N LYS A 66 -25.17 -9.02 -8.95
CA LYS A 66 -25.14 -8.85 -10.43
C LYS A 66 -24.14 -7.80 -10.95
N LYS A 67 -23.22 -7.32 -10.11
CA LYS A 67 -22.13 -6.42 -10.48
C LYS A 67 -20.78 -7.13 -10.36
N THR A 68 -19.84 -6.74 -11.21
CA THR A 68 -18.46 -7.23 -11.21
C THR A 68 -17.55 -6.14 -10.66
N PHE A 69 -16.83 -6.47 -9.60
CA PHE A 69 -15.86 -5.59 -8.96
C PHE A 69 -14.45 -6.09 -9.25
N ARG A 70 -13.50 -5.16 -9.33
CA ARG A 70 -12.07 -5.48 -9.40
C ARG A 70 -11.43 -5.08 -8.08
N LEU A 71 -10.67 -6.00 -7.52
CA LEU A 71 -9.97 -5.82 -6.26
C LEU A 71 -8.47 -5.94 -6.50
N TYR A 72 -7.68 -5.04 -5.94
CA TYR A 72 -6.25 -5.27 -5.73
C TYR A 72 -6.06 -6.12 -4.49
N LYS A 73 -5.36 -7.24 -4.63
CA LYS A 73 -4.95 -8.09 -3.51
C LYS A 73 -3.44 -8.31 -3.53
N ILE A 74 -2.76 -8.17 -2.40
CA ILE A 74 -1.33 -8.49 -2.31
C ILE A 74 -1.13 -9.97 -2.67
N LYS A 75 -0.13 -10.25 -3.52
CA LYS A 75 0.25 -11.62 -3.86
C LYS A 75 0.78 -12.34 -2.62
N GLU A 76 0.46 -13.62 -2.48
CA GLU A 76 0.75 -14.38 -1.27
C GLU A 76 2.24 -14.40 -0.90
N ASP A 77 3.13 -14.49 -1.90
CA ASP A 77 4.59 -14.42 -1.75
C ASP A 77 5.10 -13.07 -1.25
N LYS A 78 4.28 -12.02 -1.34
CA LYS A 78 4.59 -10.65 -0.91
C LYS A 78 4.01 -10.28 0.46
N ILE A 79 3.13 -11.11 1.01
CA ILE A 79 2.49 -10.84 2.30
C ILE A 79 3.55 -10.83 3.42
N ALA A 80 4.34 -11.90 3.55
CA ALA A 80 5.35 -12.00 4.60
C ALA A 80 6.43 -10.90 4.51
N GLU A 81 6.77 -10.47 3.29
CA GLU A 81 7.69 -9.35 3.06
C GLU A 81 7.12 -8.02 3.55
N LEU A 82 5.81 -7.83 3.49
CA LEU A 82 5.14 -6.59 3.91
C LEU A 82 4.72 -6.61 5.39
N GLU A 83 4.43 -7.77 5.96
CA GLU A 83 4.01 -7.92 7.37
C GLU A 83 5.06 -7.41 8.36
N GLN A 84 6.35 -7.60 8.06
CA GLN A 84 7.45 -7.06 8.88
C GLN A 84 7.44 -5.52 9.02
N TYR A 85 6.74 -4.81 8.13
CA TYR A 85 6.59 -3.34 8.18
C TYR A 85 5.27 -2.91 8.85
N VAL A 86 4.39 -3.84 9.23
CA VAL A 86 3.04 -3.53 9.72
C VAL A 86 2.80 -4.06 11.14
N GLU A 87 3.54 -5.09 11.58
CA GLU A 87 3.36 -5.71 12.91
C GLU A 87 4.08 -4.98 14.06
N ASP A 88 5.03 -4.09 13.78
CA ASP A 88 5.57 -3.20 14.82
C ASP A 88 4.59 -2.01 14.97
N ASP A 89 3.86 -1.93 16.09
CA ASP A 89 2.96 -0.79 16.44
C ASP A 89 3.70 0.57 16.41
N ASP A 90 5.04 0.57 16.43
CA ASP A 90 5.91 1.73 16.23
C ASP A 90 5.88 2.28 14.78
N ASN A 91 5.47 1.49 13.78
CA ASN A 91 5.33 1.94 12.39
C ASN A 91 4.07 2.79 12.16
N GLN A 92 3.22 2.99 13.18
CA GLN A 92 2.20 4.03 13.13
C GLN A 92 2.80 5.44 13.10
N VAL A 93 4.06 5.63 13.53
CA VAL A 93 4.76 6.92 13.43
C VAL A 93 4.99 7.28 11.96
N ILE A 94 5.44 6.35 11.12
CA ILE A 94 5.62 6.58 9.66
C ILE A 94 4.28 6.91 8.99
N ILE A 95 3.20 6.21 9.37
CA ILE A 95 1.86 6.49 8.86
C ILE A 95 1.39 7.90 9.29
N ASN A 96 1.66 8.30 10.53
CA ASN A 96 1.25 9.59 11.06
C ASN A 96 2.11 10.76 10.52
N GLU A 97 3.43 10.58 10.36
CA GLU A 97 4.33 11.60 9.78
C GLU A 97 4.05 11.83 8.29
N ILE A 98 3.78 10.77 7.52
CA ILE A 98 3.34 10.91 6.11
C ILE A 98 2.00 11.65 6.01
N ILE A 99 1.09 11.45 6.97
CA ILE A 99 -0.19 12.16 7.02
C ILE A 99 0.02 13.64 7.39
N GLU A 100 0.87 13.95 8.37
CA GLU A 100 1.11 15.33 8.80
C GLU A 100 1.78 16.21 7.72
N GLU A 101 2.63 15.66 6.87
CA GLU A 101 3.23 16.41 5.74
C GLU A 101 2.20 16.79 4.65
N GLN A 102 1.10 16.04 4.48
CA GLN A 102 0.06 16.37 3.49
C GLN A 102 -0.99 17.38 3.98
N TYR A 103 -1.14 17.60 5.30
CA TYR A 103 -2.16 18.51 5.84
C TYR A 103 -1.65 19.93 6.17
N ASN A 104 -0.36 20.21 6.01
CA ASN A 104 0.25 21.51 6.29
C ASN A 104 0.70 22.32 5.04
N THR A 105 0.20 22.00 3.85
CA THR A 105 0.38 22.81 2.62
C THR A 105 -0.96 23.13 1.98
#